data_AF-A0A3M2BV89-F1
#
_entry.id   AF-A0A3M2BV89-F1
#
_cell.length_a   1.000
_cell.length_b   1.000
_cell.length_c   1.000
_cell.angle_alpha   90.00
_cell.angle_beta   90.00
_cell.angle_gamma   90.00
#
_symmetry.space_group_name_H-M   'P 1'
#
loop_
_entity.id
_entity.type
_entity.pdbx_description
1 polymer ?
#
loop_
_entity_poly.entity_id
_entity_poly.type
_entity_poly.pdbx_seq_one_letter_code
_entity_poly.pdbx_strand_id
1 'polypeptide(L)'
;MCRLALYLGPPRPLAPLVFGGTHPLAEQAWAPRELLTGSVNADGWGVAWFTPQGPVRLAAAEPVWYDPDLPAALGAVESSAQLAVLRNATVGLFVDRAGLQPFVGGGWAFALNGYVQDFRPRFMRAFRAELPDALYGELRGCSDAETLFLLLRARLDAGAPAARALQDLAAWVVAEVRAVGAEAQLTMALVGPGEAHAVRTGTAERTNTLYAGRGCAVGPAGVVVASEPLTDEAVWEAVPEHHALEVRADGSVRVERLAR
;
A
#
# COMPACT_ATOMS: atom_id res chain seq x y z
N MET A 1 -6.53 -0.80 10.82
CA MET A 1 -6.38 -0.55 9.37
C MET A 1 -5.27 0.44 9.17
N CYS A 2 -4.40 0.25 8.17
CA CYS A 2 -3.26 1.12 7.92
C CYS A 2 -3.68 2.43 7.23
N ARG A 3 -2.74 3.33 6.98
CA ARG A 3 -2.89 4.44 6.02
C ARG A 3 -1.72 4.43 5.06
N LEU A 4 -1.96 4.75 3.79
CA LEU A 4 -0.94 4.75 2.76
C LEU A 4 -1.05 5.98 1.86
N ALA A 5 0.07 6.40 1.30
CA ALA A 5 0.13 7.37 0.23
C ALA A 5 1.20 6.95 -0.77
N LEU A 6 0.95 7.14 -2.05
CA LEU A 6 1.93 6.95 -3.12
C LEU A 6 1.98 8.18 -4.01
N TYR A 7 3.12 8.39 -4.63
CA TYR A 7 3.34 9.44 -5.62
C TYR A 7 3.97 8.82 -6.87
N LEU A 8 3.48 9.22 -8.04
CA LEU A 8 4.11 8.94 -9.32
C LEU A 8 4.15 10.22 -10.18
N GLY A 9 5.35 10.59 -10.64
CA GLY A 9 5.56 11.78 -11.47
C GLY A 9 7.03 12.16 -11.58
N PRO A 10 7.35 13.42 -11.94
CA PRO A 10 8.72 13.92 -11.92
C PRO A 10 9.42 13.73 -10.55
N PRO A 11 10.74 13.50 -10.52
CA PRO A 11 11.47 13.35 -9.26
C PRO A 11 11.26 14.53 -8.32
N ARG A 12 11.06 14.21 -7.04
CA ARG A 12 10.87 15.19 -5.98
C ARG A 12 11.22 14.63 -4.61
N PRO A 13 11.40 15.47 -3.57
CA PRO A 13 11.67 15.02 -2.22
C PRO A 13 10.61 14.05 -1.68
N LEU A 14 11.00 13.12 -0.81
CA LEU A 14 10.06 12.16 -0.21
C LEU A 14 9.23 12.78 0.92
N ALA A 15 9.82 13.71 1.68
CA ALA A 15 9.21 14.28 2.88
C ALA A 15 7.79 14.83 2.68
N PRO A 16 7.46 15.58 1.60
CA PRO A 16 6.10 16.09 1.41
C PRO A 16 5.02 15.03 1.32
N LEU A 17 5.32 13.81 0.85
CA LEU A 17 4.33 12.72 0.79
C LEU A 17 3.88 12.28 2.20
N VAL A 18 4.78 12.40 3.19
CA VAL A 18 4.54 11.98 4.58
C VAL A 18 4.06 13.15 5.44
N PHE A 19 4.71 14.32 5.31
CA PHE A 19 4.55 15.46 6.21
C PHE A 19 3.91 16.69 5.55
N GLY A 20 3.68 16.67 4.24
CA GLY A 20 3.12 17.80 3.51
C GLY A 20 1.59 17.78 3.47
N GLY A 21 1.02 18.94 3.17
CA GLY A 21 -0.42 19.15 3.02
C GLY A 21 -1.10 19.66 4.29
N THR A 22 -2.40 19.92 4.21
CA THR A 22 -3.21 20.39 5.36
C THR A 22 -3.72 19.24 6.22
N HIS A 23 -3.66 18.00 5.71
CA HIS A 23 -3.94 16.79 6.48
C HIS A 23 -2.91 15.69 6.14
N PRO A 24 -1.64 15.87 6.56
CA PRO A 24 -0.54 15.01 6.16
C PRO A 24 -0.76 13.54 6.53
N LEU A 25 -0.10 12.63 5.80
CA LEU A 25 -0.13 11.21 6.13
C LEU A 25 0.30 11.00 7.59
N ALA A 26 1.37 11.68 8.04
CA ALA A 26 1.84 11.59 9.42
C ALA A 26 0.75 11.92 10.46
N GLU A 27 -0.11 12.91 10.20
CA GLU A 27 -1.22 13.27 11.10
C GLU A 27 -2.31 12.20 11.13
N GLN A 28 -2.57 11.54 9.99
CA GLN A 28 -3.46 10.38 9.92
C GLN A 28 -2.98 9.19 10.78
N ALA A 29 -1.76 9.25 11.31
CA ALA A 29 -1.29 8.29 12.28
C ALA A 29 -2.03 8.37 13.62
N TRP A 30 -2.45 9.56 14.07
CA TRP A 30 -3.18 9.74 15.33
C TRP A 30 -4.55 10.39 15.19
N ALA A 31 -4.82 11.07 14.07
CA ALA A 31 -6.09 11.73 13.81
C ALA A 31 -6.63 11.44 12.39
N PRO A 32 -6.78 10.17 11.98
CA PRO A 32 -7.42 9.86 10.70
C PRO A 32 -8.91 10.21 10.73
N ARG A 33 -9.44 10.71 9.63
CA ARG A 33 -10.85 11.14 9.47
C ARG A 33 -11.74 10.02 8.93
N GLU A 34 -11.20 9.09 8.15
CA GLU A 34 -11.97 8.06 7.43
C GLU A 34 -11.62 6.62 7.82
N LEU A 35 -10.91 6.41 8.92
CA LEU A 35 -10.51 5.08 9.37
C LEU A 35 -11.73 4.23 9.79
N LEU A 36 -11.95 3.10 9.10
CA LEU A 36 -13.07 2.20 9.42
C LEU A 36 -12.81 1.27 10.61
N THR A 37 -11.56 0.90 10.87
CA THR A 37 -11.22 -0.05 11.95
C THR A 37 -9.86 0.30 12.57
N GLY A 38 -9.86 0.38 13.91
CA GLY A 38 -8.75 0.88 14.72
C GLY A 38 -8.93 2.37 15.08
N SER A 39 -8.07 2.87 15.97
CA SER A 39 -8.10 4.26 16.44
C SER A 39 -6.82 5.04 16.14
N VAL A 40 -5.71 4.35 15.90
CA VAL A 40 -4.38 4.93 15.69
C VAL A 40 -3.56 4.03 14.75
N ASN A 41 -2.61 4.60 14.02
CA ASN A 41 -1.59 3.89 13.23
C ASN A 41 -0.21 4.13 13.88
N ALA A 42 0.01 3.54 15.04
CA ALA A 42 1.21 3.73 15.86
C ALA A 42 2.21 2.56 15.80
N ASP A 43 1.89 1.49 15.06
CA ASP A 43 2.64 0.24 15.06
C ASP A 43 3.77 0.23 14.02
N GLY A 44 4.31 1.40 13.71
CA GLY A 44 5.39 1.60 12.78
C GLY A 44 5.00 2.32 11.49
N TRP A 45 6.03 2.64 10.70
CA TRP A 45 5.92 3.31 9.42
C TRP A 45 6.95 2.77 8.44
N GLY A 46 6.74 3.05 7.16
CA GLY A 46 7.77 2.84 6.15
C GLY A 46 7.56 3.69 4.92
N VAL A 47 8.66 3.99 4.24
CA VAL A 47 8.72 4.70 2.98
C VAL A 47 9.61 3.90 2.03
N ALA A 48 9.08 3.60 0.85
CA ALA A 48 9.81 3.00 -0.25
C ALA A 48 9.89 3.98 -1.42
N TRP A 49 11.02 3.99 -2.10
CA TRP A 49 11.28 4.84 -3.27
C TRP A 49 12.22 4.13 -4.25
N PHE A 50 12.40 4.67 -5.45
CA PHE A 50 13.11 4.01 -6.54
C PHE A 50 14.37 4.77 -6.89
N THR A 51 15.51 4.06 -6.89
CA THR A 51 16.79 4.57 -7.39
C THR A 51 17.16 3.85 -8.69
N PRO A 52 18.22 4.28 -9.40
CA PRO A 52 18.72 3.54 -10.56
C PRO A 52 19.13 2.09 -10.24
N GLN A 53 19.40 1.76 -8.98
CA GLN A 53 19.77 0.42 -8.53
C GLN A 53 18.57 -0.46 -8.13
N GLY A 54 17.38 0.13 -8.01
CA GLY A 54 16.16 -0.57 -7.61
C GLY A 54 15.40 0.10 -6.46
N PRO A 55 14.33 -0.54 -5.95
CA PRO A 55 13.57 -0.02 -4.84
C PRO A 55 14.38 -0.07 -3.54
N VAL A 56 14.41 1.05 -2.82
CA VAL A 56 14.98 1.20 -1.48
C VAL A 56 13.85 1.43 -0.50
N ARG A 57 14.07 1.02 0.76
CA ARG A 57 13.09 1.14 1.83
C ARG A 57 13.74 1.60 3.13
N LEU A 58 13.10 2.55 3.78
CA LEU A 58 13.33 2.94 5.17
C LEU A 58 12.05 2.64 5.97
N ALA A 59 12.19 2.01 7.14
CA ALA A 59 11.04 1.67 7.97
C ALA A 59 11.45 1.43 9.42
N ALA A 60 10.53 1.74 10.34
CA ALA A 60 10.74 1.63 11.76
C ALA A 60 9.44 1.22 12.49
N ALA A 61 9.58 0.62 13.68
CA ALA A 61 8.46 0.03 14.43
C ALA A 61 7.81 1.04 15.39
N GLU A 62 8.53 2.12 15.70
CA GLU A 62 8.05 3.26 16.44
C GLU A 62 7.05 4.11 15.62
N PRO A 63 6.20 4.91 16.28
CA PRO A 63 5.31 5.82 15.58
C PRO A 63 6.08 6.83 14.72
N VAL A 64 5.47 7.26 13.60
CA VAL A 64 6.12 8.17 12.63
C VAL A 64 6.54 9.52 13.22
N TRP A 65 5.90 9.97 14.31
CA TRP A 65 6.21 11.22 15.01
C TRP A 65 7.34 11.09 16.03
N TYR A 66 7.89 9.89 16.23
CA TYR A 66 8.92 9.66 17.24
C TYR A 66 10.30 10.22 16.83
N ASP A 67 10.63 10.15 15.55
CA ASP A 67 11.91 10.60 15.00
C ASP A 67 11.80 12.05 14.46
N PRO A 68 12.37 13.05 15.16
CA PRO A 68 12.33 14.44 14.71
C PRO A 68 13.23 14.71 13.49
N ASP A 69 14.19 13.83 13.20
CA ASP A 69 15.13 13.99 12.07
C ASP A 69 14.57 13.38 10.78
N LEU A 70 13.51 12.56 10.87
CA LEU A 70 12.87 11.89 9.75
C LEU A 70 12.44 12.84 8.61
N PRO A 71 11.81 14.01 8.86
CA PRO A 71 11.48 14.96 7.80
C PRO A 71 12.71 15.44 7.02
N ALA A 72 13.83 15.69 7.71
CA ALA A 72 15.06 16.12 7.06
C ALA A 72 15.70 14.98 6.25
N ALA A 73 15.72 13.77 6.81
CA ALA A 73 16.23 12.58 6.13
C ALA A 73 15.44 12.27 4.84
N LEU A 74 14.11 12.30 4.90
CA LEU A 74 13.25 12.11 3.72
C LEU A 74 13.31 13.29 2.75
N GLY A 75 13.66 14.49 3.22
CA GLY A 75 13.83 15.68 2.39
C GLY A 75 15.12 15.68 1.57
N ALA A 76 16.13 14.92 1.99
CA ALA A 76 17.43 14.81 1.32
C ALA A 76 17.45 13.82 0.14
N VAL A 77 16.36 13.06 -0.06
CA VAL A 77 16.24 12.04 -1.11
C VAL A 77 15.10 12.40 -2.03
N GLU A 78 15.31 12.23 -3.34
CA GLU A 78 14.27 12.44 -4.35
C GLU A 78 13.98 11.17 -5.13
N SER A 79 12.72 11.01 -5.55
CA SER A 79 12.29 9.91 -6.40
C SER A 79 11.05 10.26 -7.20
N SER A 80 10.95 9.72 -8.41
CA SER A 80 9.76 9.80 -9.29
C SER A 80 8.62 8.89 -8.84
N ALA A 81 8.93 7.86 -8.05
CA ALA A 81 7.96 6.89 -7.53
C ALA A 81 8.19 6.67 -6.03
N GLN A 82 7.12 6.76 -5.24
CA GLN A 82 7.20 6.74 -3.78
C GLN A 82 5.99 5.99 -3.22
N LEU A 83 6.16 5.26 -2.12
CA LEU A 83 5.08 4.62 -1.37
C LEU A 83 5.36 4.72 0.13
N ALA A 84 4.49 5.38 0.86
CA ALA A 84 4.55 5.54 2.31
C ALA A 84 3.37 4.83 2.98
N VAL A 85 3.62 4.20 4.12
CA VAL A 85 2.60 3.45 4.89
C VAL A 85 2.77 3.71 6.38
N LEU A 86 1.66 3.92 7.05
CA LEU A 86 1.53 3.92 8.51
C LEU A 86 0.82 2.65 8.93
N ARG A 87 1.40 1.92 9.89
CA ARG A 87 0.92 0.61 10.31
C ARG A 87 0.00 0.72 11.51
N ASN A 88 -1.09 -0.02 11.43
CA ASN A 88 -1.94 -0.39 12.56
C ASN A 88 -2.06 -1.90 12.54
N ALA A 89 -1.24 -2.56 13.36
CA ALA A 89 -1.07 -3.99 13.35
C ALA A 89 -2.35 -4.68 13.85
N THR A 90 -2.73 -5.78 13.20
CA THR A 90 -3.80 -6.63 13.71
C THR A 90 -3.46 -7.11 15.11
N VAL A 91 -4.40 -6.97 16.04
CA VAL A 91 -4.23 -7.36 17.44
C VAL A 91 -3.67 -8.79 17.55
N GLY A 92 -2.59 -8.94 18.33
CA GLY A 92 -1.92 -10.23 18.53
C GLY A 92 -0.88 -10.61 17.48
N LEU A 93 -0.66 -9.79 16.44
CA LEU A 93 0.52 -9.92 15.58
C LEU A 93 1.73 -9.20 16.18
N PHE A 94 2.91 -9.76 15.96
CA PHE A 94 4.16 -9.10 16.33
C PHE A 94 4.39 -7.86 15.47
N VAL A 95 4.77 -6.77 16.13
CA VAL A 95 5.30 -5.57 15.49
C VAL A 95 6.81 -5.74 15.41
N ASP A 96 7.26 -6.46 14.40
CA ASP A 96 8.68 -6.55 14.05
C ASP A 96 8.94 -5.92 12.68
N ARG A 97 10.23 -5.73 12.37
CA ARG A 97 10.69 -5.14 11.12
C ARG A 97 10.29 -5.94 9.88
N ALA A 98 10.12 -7.25 10.02
CA ALA A 98 9.71 -8.12 8.91
C ALA A 98 8.26 -7.84 8.48
N GLY A 99 7.37 -7.54 9.43
CA GLY A 99 5.98 -7.17 9.15
C GLY A 99 5.74 -5.70 8.76
N LEU A 100 6.77 -4.85 8.79
CA LEU A 100 6.63 -3.45 8.43
C LEU A 100 6.49 -3.28 6.92
N GLN A 101 5.49 -2.49 6.51
CA GLN A 101 5.21 -2.13 5.13
C GLN A 101 5.89 -0.80 4.78
N PRO A 102 6.08 -0.46 3.48
CA PRO A 102 5.87 -1.29 2.30
C PRO A 102 6.83 -2.49 2.23
N PHE A 103 6.44 -3.54 1.53
CA PHE A 103 7.37 -4.60 1.13
C PHE A 103 8.07 -4.21 -0.17
N VAL A 104 9.34 -4.58 -0.32
CA VAL A 104 10.12 -4.32 -1.55
C VAL A 104 10.77 -5.60 -2.04
N GLY A 105 10.74 -5.83 -3.35
CA GLY A 105 11.25 -7.07 -3.95
C GLY A 105 11.07 -7.11 -5.46
N GLY A 106 12.09 -7.63 -6.17
CA GLY A 106 12.18 -7.74 -7.63
C GLY A 106 11.67 -6.54 -8.43
N GLY A 107 12.08 -5.34 -8.02
CA GLY A 107 11.76 -4.10 -8.73
C GLY A 107 10.41 -3.49 -8.35
N TRP A 108 9.73 -3.99 -7.32
CA TRP A 108 8.42 -3.49 -6.90
C TRP A 108 8.39 -3.08 -5.43
N ALA A 109 7.49 -2.15 -5.09
CA ALA A 109 7.08 -1.84 -3.73
C ALA A 109 5.59 -2.11 -3.57
N PHE A 110 5.18 -2.73 -2.47
CA PHE A 110 3.80 -3.15 -2.22
C PHE A 110 3.32 -2.77 -0.83
N ALA A 111 2.04 -2.38 -0.72
CA ALA A 111 1.35 -2.18 0.53
C ALA A 111 -0.08 -2.74 0.49
N LEU A 112 -0.54 -3.22 1.63
CA LEU A 112 -1.92 -3.57 1.95
C LEU A 112 -2.40 -2.64 3.06
N ASN A 113 -3.40 -1.82 2.74
CA ASN A 113 -4.27 -1.21 3.71
C ASN A 113 -5.53 -2.07 3.88
N GLY A 114 -5.48 -2.99 4.83
CA GLY A 114 -6.50 -4.00 4.95
C GLY A 114 -6.09 -5.15 5.85
N TYR A 115 -6.86 -6.23 5.77
CA TYR A 115 -6.57 -7.50 6.42
C TYR A 115 -7.30 -8.64 5.71
N VAL A 116 -6.84 -9.85 5.97
CA VAL A 116 -7.62 -11.08 5.83
C VAL A 116 -7.98 -11.60 7.22
N GLN A 117 -9.27 -11.67 7.56
CA GLN A 117 -9.72 -12.13 8.87
C GLN A 117 -9.23 -13.55 9.12
N ASP A 118 -8.74 -13.82 10.33
CA ASP A 118 -8.23 -15.14 10.72
C ASP A 118 -7.14 -15.68 9.78
N PHE A 119 -6.35 -14.79 9.15
CA PHE A 119 -5.33 -15.17 8.17
C PHE A 119 -4.44 -16.32 8.64
N ARG A 120 -3.80 -16.17 9.80
CA ARG A 120 -2.87 -17.18 10.34
C ARG A 120 -3.53 -18.55 10.56
N PRO A 121 -4.63 -18.66 11.33
CA PRO A 121 -5.24 -19.97 11.59
C PRO A 121 -5.99 -20.57 10.40
N ARG A 122 -6.46 -19.78 9.41
CA ARG A 122 -7.32 -20.30 8.32
C ARG A 122 -6.67 -20.31 6.94
N PHE A 123 -5.91 -19.28 6.60
CA PHE A 123 -5.51 -19.02 5.20
C PHE A 123 -4.01 -19.14 4.97
N MET A 124 -3.17 -18.80 5.95
CA MET A 124 -1.72 -18.67 5.78
C MET A 124 -1.08 -19.93 5.20
N ARG A 125 -1.45 -21.13 5.69
CA ARG A 125 -0.91 -22.39 5.16
C ARG A 125 -1.32 -22.62 3.71
N ALA A 126 -2.60 -22.44 3.39
CA ALA A 126 -3.12 -22.65 2.03
C ALA A 126 -2.50 -21.64 1.05
N PHE A 127 -2.47 -20.36 1.44
CA PHE A 127 -1.95 -19.30 0.58
C PHE A 127 -0.45 -19.43 0.36
N ARG A 128 0.32 -19.81 1.39
CA ARG A 128 1.76 -20.04 1.24
C ARG A 128 2.11 -21.32 0.49
N ALA A 129 1.19 -22.28 0.37
CA ALA A 129 1.39 -23.47 -0.45
C ALA A 129 1.42 -23.17 -1.96
N GLU A 130 0.85 -22.04 -2.38
CA GLU A 130 0.87 -21.55 -3.77
C GLU A 130 2.18 -20.82 -4.13
N LEU A 131 3.06 -20.57 -3.15
CA LEU A 131 4.33 -19.90 -3.40
C LEU A 131 5.34 -20.87 -4.04
N PRO A 132 6.04 -20.47 -5.12
CA PRO A 132 7.23 -21.18 -5.57
C PRO A 132 8.30 -21.23 -4.48
N ASP A 133 9.09 -22.31 -4.42
CA ASP A 133 10.10 -22.54 -3.38
C ASP A 133 11.04 -21.35 -3.16
N ALA A 134 11.47 -20.70 -4.24
CA ALA A 134 12.34 -19.53 -4.17
C ALA A 134 11.70 -18.37 -3.38
N LEU A 135 10.43 -18.06 -3.66
CA LEU A 135 9.68 -16.99 -2.99
C LEU A 135 9.23 -17.40 -1.59
N TYR A 136 8.96 -18.69 -1.35
CA TYR A 136 8.71 -19.20 -0.01
C TYR A 136 9.94 -18.97 0.89
N GLY A 137 11.15 -19.17 0.36
CA GLY A 137 12.41 -18.88 1.06
C GLY A 137 12.64 -17.40 1.40
N GLU A 138 11.91 -16.48 0.77
CA GLU A 138 11.99 -15.04 1.05
C GLU A 138 11.10 -14.58 2.21
N LEU A 139 10.20 -15.44 2.71
CA LEU A 139 9.34 -15.12 3.86
C LEU A 139 10.17 -14.78 5.10
N ARG A 140 9.91 -13.62 5.70
CA ARG A 140 10.54 -13.15 6.94
C ARG A 140 9.55 -13.06 8.10
N GLY A 141 8.28 -12.81 7.80
CA GLY A 141 7.23 -12.60 8.77
C GLY A 141 6.08 -13.61 8.66
N CYS A 142 4.95 -13.22 9.26
CA CYS A 142 3.73 -14.02 9.34
C CYS A 142 2.47 -13.23 8.99
N SER A 143 2.60 -12.07 8.34
CA SER A 143 1.46 -11.25 7.94
C SER A 143 0.82 -11.74 6.65
N ASP A 144 -0.46 -11.38 6.50
CA ASP A 144 -1.19 -11.47 5.24
C ASP A 144 -0.52 -10.62 4.16
N ALA A 145 -0.22 -9.36 4.46
CA ALA A 145 0.38 -8.43 3.51
C ALA A 145 1.70 -8.94 2.90
N GLU A 146 2.57 -9.58 3.68
CA GLU A 146 3.80 -10.21 3.17
C GLU A 146 3.49 -11.38 2.24
N THR A 147 2.58 -12.27 2.67
CA THR A 147 2.20 -13.45 1.89
C THR A 147 1.56 -13.03 0.57
N LEU A 148 0.67 -12.02 0.60
CA LEU A 148 0.04 -11.46 -0.60
C LEU A 148 1.07 -10.79 -1.52
N PHE A 149 2.06 -10.08 -0.97
CA PHE A 149 3.14 -9.52 -1.79
C PHE A 149 3.93 -10.61 -2.53
N LEU A 150 4.27 -11.70 -1.87
CA LEU A 150 5.03 -12.78 -2.51
C LEU A 150 4.18 -13.56 -3.53
N LEU A 151 2.87 -13.71 -3.29
CA LEU A 151 1.94 -14.28 -4.29
C LEU A 151 1.76 -13.34 -5.50
N LEU A 152 1.82 -12.03 -5.29
CA LEU A 152 1.84 -11.04 -6.36
C LEU A 152 3.15 -11.13 -7.14
N ARG A 153 4.29 -11.23 -6.45
CA ARG A 153 5.62 -11.43 -7.05
C ARG A 153 5.68 -12.69 -7.90
N ALA A 154 5.09 -13.80 -7.45
CA ALA A 154 5.01 -15.03 -8.25
C ALA A 154 4.33 -14.81 -9.61
N ARG A 155 3.22 -14.04 -9.64
CA ARG A 155 2.51 -13.68 -10.87
C ARG A 155 3.34 -12.75 -11.76
N LEU A 156 3.99 -11.75 -11.16
CA LEU A 156 4.84 -10.80 -11.87
C LEU A 156 6.07 -11.49 -12.48
N ASP A 157 6.73 -12.39 -11.75
CA ASP A 157 7.91 -13.14 -12.21
C ASP A 157 7.56 -14.15 -13.30
N ALA A 158 6.31 -14.63 -13.33
CA ALA A 158 5.76 -15.40 -14.44
C ALA A 158 5.40 -14.55 -15.68
N GLY A 159 5.63 -13.24 -15.65
CA GLY A 159 5.43 -12.32 -16.78
C GLY A 159 4.02 -11.74 -16.89
N ALA A 160 3.17 -11.89 -15.87
CA ALA A 160 1.85 -11.26 -15.88
C ALA A 160 1.99 -9.72 -15.83
N PRO A 161 1.21 -8.96 -16.63
CA PRO A 161 1.16 -7.51 -16.52
C PRO A 161 0.75 -7.07 -15.11
N ALA A 162 1.42 -6.06 -14.55
CA ALA A 162 1.27 -5.67 -13.15
C ALA A 162 -0.18 -5.37 -12.74
N ALA A 163 -0.92 -4.65 -13.60
CA ALA A 163 -2.35 -4.39 -13.40
C ALA A 163 -3.15 -5.69 -13.24
N ARG A 164 -2.96 -6.66 -14.15
CA ARG A 164 -3.69 -7.94 -14.11
C ARG A 164 -3.23 -8.81 -12.95
N ALA A 165 -1.93 -8.90 -12.68
CA ALA A 165 -1.40 -9.63 -11.54
C ALA A 165 -2.02 -9.18 -10.20
N LEU A 166 -2.15 -7.86 -10.00
CA LEU A 166 -2.77 -7.29 -8.80
C LEU A 166 -4.27 -7.57 -8.73
N GLN A 167 -4.98 -7.40 -9.84
CA GLN A 167 -6.43 -7.63 -9.93
C GLN A 167 -6.79 -9.11 -9.73
N ASP A 168 -6.06 -10.02 -10.37
CA ASP A 168 -6.27 -11.46 -10.28
C ASP A 168 -5.97 -11.99 -8.88
N LEU A 169 -4.90 -11.47 -8.23
CA LEU A 169 -4.63 -11.78 -6.82
C LEU A 169 -5.80 -11.31 -5.94
N ALA A 170 -6.27 -10.07 -6.12
CA ALA A 170 -7.37 -9.53 -5.33
C ALA A 170 -8.65 -10.37 -5.49
N ALA A 171 -8.99 -10.73 -6.74
CA ALA A 171 -10.15 -11.55 -7.05
C ALA A 171 -10.05 -12.95 -6.43
N TRP A 172 -8.88 -13.58 -6.52
CA TRP A 172 -8.63 -14.88 -5.91
C TRP A 172 -8.77 -14.83 -4.39
N VAL A 173 -8.16 -13.86 -3.70
CA VAL A 173 -8.30 -13.71 -2.24
C VAL A 173 -9.76 -13.48 -1.84
N VAL A 174 -10.49 -12.62 -2.58
CA VAL A 174 -11.92 -12.39 -2.34
C VAL A 174 -12.73 -13.67 -2.47
N ALA A 175 -12.46 -14.49 -3.49
CA ALA A 175 -13.16 -15.75 -3.70
C ALA A 175 -12.89 -16.75 -2.55
N GLU A 176 -11.62 -16.96 -2.20
CA GLU A 176 -11.21 -17.88 -1.12
C GLU A 176 -11.80 -17.48 0.24
N VAL A 177 -11.75 -16.18 0.55
CA VAL A 177 -12.25 -15.65 1.83
C VAL A 177 -13.79 -15.70 1.89
N ARG A 178 -14.47 -15.36 0.78
CA ARG A 178 -15.94 -15.39 0.70
C ARG A 178 -16.47 -16.82 0.80
N ALA A 179 -15.77 -17.82 0.25
CA ALA A 179 -16.19 -19.21 0.26
C ALA A 179 -16.40 -19.78 1.67
N VAL A 180 -15.72 -19.22 2.68
CA VAL A 180 -15.82 -19.64 4.09
C VAL A 180 -16.53 -18.60 4.97
N GLY A 181 -17.18 -17.60 4.36
CA GLY A 181 -17.92 -16.56 5.07
C GLY A 181 -17.07 -15.66 5.96
N ALA A 182 -15.77 -15.50 5.65
CA ALA A 182 -14.87 -14.61 6.37
C ALA A 182 -14.79 -13.23 5.72
N GLU A 183 -14.22 -12.27 6.45
CA GLU A 183 -14.03 -10.90 5.98
C GLU A 183 -12.61 -10.65 5.45
N ALA A 184 -12.49 -9.92 4.34
CA ALA A 184 -11.24 -9.34 3.87
C ALA A 184 -11.46 -7.90 3.41
N GLN A 185 -10.44 -7.09 3.65
CA GLN A 185 -10.31 -5.72 3.20
C GLN A 185 -9.02 -5.61 2.41
N LEU A 186 -9.11 -5.25 1.14
CA LEU A 186 -8.00 -5.32 0.19
C LEU A 186 -7.87 -3.99 -0.56
N THR A 187 -7.42 -2.95 0.16
CA THR A 187 -6.88 -1.76 -0.48
C THR A 187 -5.38 -1.98 -0.68
N MET A 188 -5.01 -2.52 -1.85
CA MET A 188 -3.62 -2.86 -2.17
C MET A 188 -3.02 -1.84 -3.13
N ALA A 189 -1.75 -1.48 -2.93
CA ALA A 189 -0.98 -0.61 -3.81
C ALA A 189 0.32 -1.31 -4.22
N LEU A 190 0.61 -1.29 -5.52
CA LEU A 190 1.83 -1.79 -6.14
C LEU A 190 2.47 -0.65 -6.92
N VAL A 191 3.71 -0.30 -6.60
CA VAL A 191 4.46 0.76 -7.27
C VAL A 191 5.69 0.13 -7.92
N GLY A 192 5.96 0.52 -9.16
CA GLY A 192 7.15 0.13 -9.91
C GLY A 192 7.71 1.29 -10.73
N PRO A 193 8.78 1.05 -11.50
CA PRO A 193 9.38 2.07 -12.35
C PRO A 193 8.39 2.58 -13.41
N GLY A 194 7.93 3.82 -13.26
CA GLY A 194 7.08 4.50 -14.23
C GLY A 194 5.60 4.08 -14.23
N GLU A 195 5.19 3.21 -13.31
CA GLU A 195 3.79 2.80 -13.15
C GLU A 195 3.44 2.52 -11.68
N ALA A 196 2.19 2.78 -11.34
CA ALA A 196 1.60 2.41 -10.06
C ALA A 196 0.19 1.87 -10.29
N HIS A 197 -0.15 0.83 -9.53
CA HIS A 197 -1.43 0.14 -9.59
C HIS A 197 -2.00 0.07 -8.19
N ALA A 198 -3.30 0.24 -8.06
CA ALA A 198 -4.00 -0.01 -6.81
C ALA A 198 -5.32 -0.73 -7.06
N VAL A 199 -5.80 -1.45 -6.06
CA VAL A 199 -7.16 -2.00 -6.04
C VAL A 199 -7.81 -1.61 -4.73
N ARG A 200 -9.11 -1.32 -4.78
CA ARG A 200 -9.97 -1.11 -3.62
C ARG A 200 -11.06 -2.16 -3.67
N THR A 201 -10.94 -3.24 -2.91
CA THR A 201 -11.95 -4.31 -2.88
C THR A 201 -11.96 -5.04 -1.54
N GLY A 202 -12.82 -6.04 -1.39
CA GLY A 202 -12.94 -6.86 -0.18
C GLY A 202 -14.19 -7.73 -0.21
N THR A 203 -14.43 -8.43 0.89
CA THR A 203 -15.69 -9.14 1.17
C THR A 203 -16.56 -8.43 2.19
N ALA A 204 -16.03 -7.41 2.86
CA ALA A 204 -16.76 -6.57 3.81
C ALA A 204 -17.85 -5.71 3.14
N GLU A 205 -18.81 -5.24 3.95
CA GLU A 205 -19.89 -4.36 3.49
C GLU A 205 -19.38 -3.01 2.98
N ARG A 206 -18.34 -2.47 3.60
CA ARG A 206 -17.68 -1.21 3.22
C ARG A 206 -16.20 -1.46 3.06
N THR A 207 -15.58 -0.82 2.07
CA THR A 207 -14.13 -0.94 1.84
C THR A 207 -13.38 0.32 2.29
N ASN A 208 -12.16 0.13 2.81
CA ASN A 208 -11.23 1.22 3.07
C ASN A 208 -11.15 2.22 1.91
N THR A 209 -11.13 3.51 2.22
CA THR A 209 -11.11 4.56 1.21
C THR A 209 -9.75 4.67 0.51
N LEU A 210 -9.81 5.17 -0.72
CA LEU A 210 -8.67 5.45 -1.58
C LEU A 210 -9.06 6.57 -2.53
N TYR A 211 -8.17 7.54 -2.71
CA TYR A 211 -8.36 8.72 -3.53
C TYR A 211 -7.18 8.92 -4.46
N ALA A 212 -7.42 9.46 -5.64
CA ALA A 212 -6.40 9.93 -6.57
C ALA A 212 -6.47 11.46 -6.67
N GLY A 213 -5.35 12.15 -6.44
CA GLY A 213 -5.21 13.59 -6.53
C GLY A 213 -4.23 13.99 -7.63
N ARG A 214 -4.57 15.01 -8.40
CA ARG A 214 -3.70 15.62 -9.43
C ARG A 214 -3.52 17.10 -9.15
N GLY A 215 -2.29 17.59 -9.27
CA GLY A 215 -2.02 19.01 -9.03
C GLY A 215 -2.22 19.46 -7.57
N CYS A 216 -2.31 18.53 -6.62
CA CYS A 216 -2.35 18.86 -5.20
C CYS A 216 -1.01 19.45 -4.76
N ALA A 217 -1.01 20.28 -3.71
CA ALA A 217 0.23 20.86 -3.17
C ALA A 217 1.27 19.80 -2.76
N VAL A 218 0.79 18.62 -2.35
CA VAL A 218 1.63 17.47 -2.01
C VAL A 218 2.22 16.78 -3.23
N GLY A 219 1.84 17.10 -4.47
CA GLY A 219 2.40 16.48 -5.68
C GLY A 219 2.02 17.26 -6.94
N PRO A 220 2.43 18.53 -7.08
CA PRO A 220 1.84 19.45 -8.05
C PRO A 220 2.05 19.04 -9.51
N ALA A 221 3.14 18.31 -9.80
CA ALA A 221 3.49 17.86 -11.15
C ALA A 221 3.25 16.35 -11.38
N GLY A 222 2.59 15.66 -10.45
CA GLY A 222 2.34 14.22 -10.57
C GLY A 222 0.97 13.81 -10.05
N VAL A 223 0.82 12.51 -9.86
CA VAL A 223 -0.39 11.91 -9.28
C VAL A 223 -0.05 11.42 -7.89
N VAL A 224 -0.87 11.81 -6.91
CA VAL A 224 -0.82 11.26 -5.56
C VAL A 224 -2.01 10.34 -5.40
N VAL A 225 -1.80 9.13 -4.88
CA VAL A 225 -2.91 8.25 -4.49
C VAL A 225 -2.79 8.04 -2.99
N ALA A 226 -3.86 8.31 -2.25
CA ALA A 226 -3.82 8.27 -0.81
C ALA A 226 -5.07 7.62 -0.24
N SER A 227 -4.85 7.00 0.89
CA SER A 227 -5.84 6.46 1.79
C SER A 227 -6.93 7.46 2.19
N GLU A 228 -6.53 8.71 2.41
CA GLU A 228 -7.36 9.89 2.68
C GLU A 228 -6.71 11.08 1.97
N PRO A 229 -7.48 12.09 1.54
CA PRO A 229 -6.93 13.31 0.97
C PRO A 229 -5.86 13.92 1.88
N LEU A 230 -4.68 14.20 1.33
CA LEU A 230 -3.58 14.83 2.09
C LEU A 230 -3.73 16.36 2.19
N THR A 231 -4.65 16.92 1.41
CA THR A 231 -5.03 18.33 1.40
C THR A 231 -6.55 18.44 1.36
N ASP A 232 -7.10 19.53 1.88
CA ASP A 232 -8.55 19.81 1.84
C ASP A 232 -9.01 20.36 0.48
N GLU A 233 -8.15 20.35 -0.53
CA GLU A 233 -8.41 20.85 -1.88
C GLU A 233 -9.35 19.94 -2.67
N ALA A 234 -10.15 20.49 -3.59
CA ALA A 234 -11.10 19.72 -4.41
C ALA A 234 -10.45 18.86 -5.53
N VAL A 235 -9.14 18.62 -5.44
CA VAL A 235 -8.34 17.91 -6.46
C VAL A 235 -8.38 16.39 -6.32
N TRP A 236 -9.05 15.87 -5.29
CA TRP A 236 -9.09 14.45 -4.94
C TRP A 236 -10.34 13.77 -5.47
N GLU A 237 -10.15 12.75 -6.30
CA GLU A 237 -11.19 11.89 -6.83
C GLU A 237 -11.22 10.57 -6.04
N ALA A 238 -12.37 10.21 -5.49
CA ALA A 238 -12.53 8.93 -4.80
C ALA A 238 -12.46 7.77 -5.80
N VAL A 239 -11.62 6.77 -5.52
CA VAL A 239 -11.64 5.50 -6.24
C VAL A 239 -12.86 4.71 -5.76
N PRO A 240 -13.84 4.37 -6.62
CA PRO A 240 -15.05 3.70 -6.18
C PRO A 240 -14.76 2.29 -5.63
N GLU A 241 -15.68 1.75 -4.82
CA GLU A 241 -15.52 0.39 -4.29
C GLU A 241 -15.47 -0.64 -5.40
N HIS A 242 -14.63 -1.66 -5.23
CA HIS A 242 -14.40 -2.73 -6.20
C HIS A 242 -13.90 -2.22 -7.55
N HIS A 243 -12.97 -1.28 -7.51
CA HIS A 243 -12.27 -0.77 -8.69
C HIS A 243 -10.77 -0.93 -8.54
N ALA A 244 -10.12 -1.09 -9.70
CA ALA A 244 -8.70 -0.93 -9.88
C ALA A 244 -8.40 0.50 -10.34
N LEU A 245 -7.21 0.97 -9.97
CA LEU A 245 -6.61 2.22 -10.39
C LEU A 245 -5.26 1.91 -11.03
N GLU A 246 -4.99 2.53 -12.16
CA GLU A 246 -3.70 2.51 -12.84
C GLU A 246 -3.24 3.94 -13.03
N VAL A 247 -1.96 4.19 -12.71
CA VAL A 247 -1.29 5.48 -12.84
C VAL A 247 -0.01 5.27 -13.62
N ARG A 248 0.25 6.10 -14.63
CA ARG A 248 1.50 6.07 -15.41
C ARG A 248 2.32 7.34 -15.21
N ALA A 249 3.60 7.27 -15.53
CA ALA A 249 4.54 8.38 -15.37
C ALA A 249 4.19 9.64 -16.18
N ASP A 250 3.41 9.50 -17.27
CA ASP A 250 2.88 10.62 -18.05
C ASP A 250 1.72 11.34 -17.34
N GLY A 251 1.37 10.90 -16.13
CA GLY A 251 0.27 11.41 -15.34
C GLY A 251 -1.09 10.85 -15.75
N SER A 252 -1.19 9.90 -16.70
CA SER A 252 -2.47 9.25 -17.00
C SER A 252 -2.95 8.44 -15.80
N VAL A 253 -4.27 8.47 -15.59
CA VAL A 253 -4.96 7.74 -14.53
C VAL A 253 -6.14 7.04 -15.16
N ARG A 254 -6.26 5.74 -14.93
CA ARG A 254 -7.35 4.91 -15.41
C ARG A 254 -7.98 4.19 -14.24
N VAL A 255 -9.31 4.19 -14.20
CA VAL A 255 -10.11 3.48 -13.19
C VAL A 255 -10.94 2.42 -13.90
N GLU A 256 -10.87 1.18 -13.46
CA GLU A 256 -11.58 0.03 -14.05
C GLU A 256 -12.34 -0.72 -12.96
N ARG A 257 -13.57 -1.14 -13.24
CA ARG A 257 -14.37 -1.95 -12.31
C ARG A 257 -13.83 -3.38 -12.27
N LEU A 258 -13.68 -3.94 -11.07
CA LEU A 258 -13.28 -5.33 -10.85
C LEU A 258 -14.46 -6.29 -11.10
N ALA A 259 -14.15 -7.46 -11.64
CA ALA A 259 -15.09 -8.60 -11.63
C ALA A 259 -15.32 -9.06 -10.18
N ARG A 260 -16.54 -9.50 -9.86
CA ARG A 260 -16.95 -9.90 -8.50
C ARG A 260 -17.29 -11.39 -8.39
#